data_AF-A0A2E8K230-F1
#
_entry.id   AF-A0A2E8K230-F1
#
_cell.length_a   1.000
_cell.length_b   1.000
_cell.length_c   1.000
_cell.angle_alpha   90.00
_cell.angle_beta   90.00
_cell.angle_gamma   90.00
#
_symmetry.space_group_name_H-M   'P 1'
#
loop_
_entity.id
_entity.type
_entity.pdbx_description
1 polymer ?
#
loop_
_entity_poly.entity_id
_entity_poly.type
_entity_poly.pdbx_seq_one_letter_code
_entity_poly.pdbx_strand_id
1 'polypeptide(L)' 'MTNRSKGEENFIDQMTRKLLVLWADHQVRYPEGGAVPSDTPIPYQDHALKKGWLTKREPHRLTAKGFQVAASFLKR' A
#
# COMPACT_ATOMS: atom_id res chain seq x y z
N MET A 1 19.15 7.16 9.50
CA MET A 1 18.06 7.47 8.55
C MET A 1 18.70 7.74 7.20
N THR A 2 18.48 6.89 6.21
CA THR A 2 19.00 7.11 4.85
C THR A 2 18.28 8.31 4.24
N ASN A 3 19.01 9.39 3.97
CA ASN A 3 18.50 10.54 3.22
C ASN A 3 18.24 10.09 1.78
N ARG A 4 16.99 9.69 1.50
CA ARG A 4 16.56 9.39 0.14
C ARG A 4 16.52 10.69 -0.66
N SER A 5 16.95 10.63 -1.91
CA SER A 5 16.73 11.71 -2.86
C SER A 5 15.23 11.88 -3.14
N LYS A 6 14.83 13.09 -3.53
CA LYS A 6 13.45 13.37 -3.97
C LYS A 6 13.01 12.45 -5.11
N GLY A 7 13.94 12.05 -5.99
CA GLY A 7 13.67 11.11 -7.07
C GLY A 7 13.31 9.71 -6.57
N GLU A 8 14.07 9.19 -5.61
CA GLU A 8 13.79 7.89 -4.98
C GLU A 8 12.47 7.91 -4.20
N GLU A 9 12.17 9.00 -3.49
CA GLU A 9 10.89 9.12 -2.79
C GLU A 9 9.70 9.12 -3.75
N ASN A 10 9.81 9.84 -4.88
CA ASN A 10 8.78 9.85 -5.91
C ASN A 10 8.59 8.47 -6.54
N PHE A 11 9.70 7.77 -6.82
CA PHE A 11 9.66 6.40 -7.34
C PHE A 11 8.95 5.45 -6.36
N ILE A 12 9.36 5.47 -5.09
CA ILE A 12 8.73 4.66 -4.03
C ILE A 12 7.25 4.98 -3.92
N ASP A 13 6.87 6.25 -3.94
CA ASP A 13 5.47 6.67 -3.85
C ASP A 13 4.64 6.13 -5.03
N GLN A 14 5.15 6.27 -6.25
CA GLN A 14 4.49 5.76 -7.46
C GLN A 14 4.35 4.24 -7.45
N MET A 15 5.40 3.52 -7.08
CA MET A 15 5.38 2.06 -6.97
C MET A 15 4.43 1.59 -5.87
N THR A 16 4.39 2.29 -4.74
CA THR A 16 3.45 1.99 -3.65
C THR A 16 2.01 2.16 -4.12
N ARG A 17 1.69 3.22 -4.87
CA ARG A 17 0.33 3.43 -5.42
C ARG A 17 -0.10 2.31 -6.35
N LYS A 18 0.83 1.80 -7.17
CA LYS A 18 0.59 0.62 -8.02
C LYS A 18 0.28 -0.62 -7.19
N LEU A 19 1.01 -0.85 -6.09
CA LEU A 19 0.76 -1.98 -5.17
C LEU A 19 -0.58 -1.84 -4.43
N LEU A 20 -1.00 -0.63 -4.07
CA LEU A 20 -2.29 -0.41 -3.42
C LEU A 20 -3.46 -0.93 -4.27
N VAL A 21 -3.37 -0.87 -5.60
CA VAL A 21 -4.39 -1.44 -6.49
C VAL A 21 -4.49 -2.95 -6.31
N LEU A 22 -3.35 -3.65 -6.27
CA LEU A 22 -3.32 -5.11 -6.08
C LEU A 22 -3.86 -5.50 -4.70
N TRP A 23 -3.47 -4.76 -3.67
CA TRP A 23 -3.96 -5.01 -2.31
C TRP A 23 -5.46 -4.69 -2.18
N ALA A 24 -5.97 -3.67 -2.87
CA ALA A 24 -7.40 -3.36 -2.93
C ALA A 24 -8.19 -4.51 -3.58
N ASP A 25 -7.74 -5.00 -4.74
CA ASP A 25 -8.36 -6.14 -5.43
C ASP A 25 -8.36 -7.39 -4.54
N HIS A 26 -7.22 -7.71 -3.90
CA HIS A 26 -7.11 -8.84 -2.98
C HIS A 26 -8.06 -8.69 -1.78
N GLN A 27 -8.12 -7.52 -1.15
CA GLN A 27 -8.98 -7.30 0.03
C GLN A 27 -10.47 -7.40 -0.33
N VAL A 28 -10.87 -7.03 -1.55
CA VAL A 28 -12.24 -7.18 -2.03
C VAL A 28 -12.58 -8.64 -2.34
N ARG A 29 -11.65 -9.38 -2.95
CA ARG A 29 -11.87 -10.80 -3.33
C ARG A 29 -11.75 -11.77 -2.15
N TYR A 30 -10.92 -11.44 -1.17
CA TYR A 30 -10.60 -12.30 -0.03
C TYR A 30 -10.80 -11.55 1.29
N PRO A 31 -12.04 -11.18 1.64
CA PRO A 31 -12.33 -10.37 2.83
C PRO A 31 -11.97 -11.06 4.16
N GLU A 32 -11.97 -12.40 4.18
CA GLU A 32 -11.66 -13.22 5.36
C GLU A 32 -10.18 -13.60 5.47
N GLY A 33 -9.41 -13.51 4.38
CA GLY A 33 -8.06 -14.07 4.27
C GLY A 33 -6.94 -13.28 4.94
N GLY A 34 -7.22 -12.15 5.58
CA GLY A 34 -6.19 -11.25 6.07
C GLY A 34 -5.45 -10.57 4.91
N ALA A 35 -5.53 -9.24 4.85
CA ALA A 35 -4.88 -8.50 3.81
C ALA A 35 -3.34 -8.59 3.99
N VAL A 36 -2.65 -8.81 2.86
CA VAL A 36 -1.19 -8.74 2.70
C VAL A 36 -0.46 -9.87 3.47
N PRO A 37 0.04 -10.94 2.81
CA PRO A 37 0.73 -12.04 3.49
C PRO A 37 1.84 -11.53 4.40
N SER A 38 1.72 -11.71 5.72
CA SER A 38 2.65 -11.19 6.74
C SER A 38 4.07 -11.73 6.57
N ASP A 39 4.20 -12.92 5.99
CA ASP A 39 5.45 -13.68 5.98
C ASP A 39 6.31 -13.39 4.75
N THR A 40 5.78 -12.60 3.79
CA THR A 40 6.56 -12.13 2.64
C THR A 40 6.91 -10.66 2.84
N PRO A 41 8.20 -10.27 2.79
CA PRO A 41 8.56 -8.86 2.83
C PRO A 41 7.97 -8.17 1.61
N ILE A 42 6.92 -7.38 1.83
CA ILE A 42 6.19 -6.74 0.76
C ILE A 42 6.81 -5.37 0.49
N PRO A 43 7.24 -5.10 -0.77
CA PRO A 43 7.89 -3.84 -1.10
C PRO A 43 7.04 -2.64 -0.69
N TYR A 44 7.70 -1.66 -0.06
CA TYR A 44 7.12 -0.36 0.28
C TYR A 44 5.92 -0.40 1.24
N GLN A 45 5.68 -1.52 1.92
CA GLN A 45 4.66 -1.64 2.97
C GLN A 45 4.86 -0.58 4.07
N ASP A 46 6.09 -0.38 4.53
CA ASP A 46 6.45 0.68 5.48
C ASP A 46 6.09 2.08 4.98
N HIS A 47 6.24 2.32 3.68
CA HIS A 47 5.86 3.60 3.06
C HIS A 47 4.34 3.78 3.11
N ALA A 48 3.59 2.75 2.75
CA ALA A 48 2.13 2.76 2.84
C ALA A 48 1.62 2.94 4.29
N LEU A 49 2.26 2.30 5.27
CA LEU A 49 1.97 2.46 6.70
C LEU A 49 2.23 3.90 7.16
N LYS A 50 3.38 4.47 6.81
CA LYS A 50 3.72 5.87 7.13
C LYS A 50 2.75 6.87 6.51
N LYS A 51 2.26 6.59 5.30
CA LYS A 51 1.27 7.44 4.59
C LYS A 51 -0.17 7.29 5.11
N GLY A 52 -0.42 6.30 5.96
CA GLY A 52 -1.75 5.94 6.47
C GLY A 52 -2.66 5.29 5.43
N TRP A 53 -2.07 4.65 4.42
CA TRP A 53 -2.80 3.89 3.39
C TRP A 53 -3.13 2.47 3.84
N LEU A 54 -2.39 1.95 4.83
CA LEU A 54 -2.63 0.69 5.52
C LEU A 54 -2.95 0.91 7.00
N THR A 55 -3.70 -0.01 7.60
CA THR A 55 -3.89 -0.09 9.05
C THR A 55 -2.59 -0.51 9.73
N LYS A 56 -2.32 0.01 10.93
CA LYS A 56 -1.14 -0.40 11.72
C LYS A 56 -1.28 -1.79 12.36
N ARG A 57 -2.52 -2.21 12.64
CA ARG A 57 -2.83 -3.51 13.23
C ARG A 57 -2.79 -4.59 12.15
N GLU A 58 -2.21 -5.74 12.51
CA GLU A 58 -2.24 -6.95 11.71
C GLU A 58 -3.60 -7.66 11.77
N PRO A 59 -4.05 -8.27 10.66
CA PRO A 59 -3.47 -8.17 9.31
C PRO A 59 -3.63 -6.77 8.71
N HIS A 60 -2.62 -6.28 7.99
CA HIS A 60 -2.61 -4.93 7.44
C HIS A 60 -3.64 -4.76 6.31
N ARG A 61 -4.68 -3.95 6.54
CA ARG A 61 -5.76 -3.68 5.57
C ARG A 61 -5.62 -2.30 4.96
N LEU A 62 -6.10 -2.14 3.73
CA LEU A 62 -6.27 -0.81 3.14
C LEU A 62 -7.26 0.01 3.97
N THR A 63 -6.86 1.23 4.28
CA THR A 63 -7.76 2.25 4.83
C THR A 63 -8.61 2.84 3.71
N ALA A 64 -9.68 3.56 4.06
CA ALA A 64 -10.46 4.33 3.08
C ALA A 64 -9.58 5.27 2.23
N LYS A 65 -8.57 5.88 2.85
CA LYS A 65 -7.57 6.71 2.17
C LYS A 65 -6.73 5.89 1.19
N GLY A 66 -6.29 4.68 1.57
CA GLY A 66 -5.59 3.76 0.68
C GLY A 66 -6.42 3.39 -0.55
N PHE A 67 -7.71 3.06 -0.35
CA PHE A 67 -8.64 2.78 -1.45
C PHE A 67 -8.82 3.98 -2.39
N GLN A 68 -8.98 5.19 -1.84
CA GLN A 68 -9.11 6.40 -2.67
C GLN A 68 -7.86 6.65 -3.52
N VAL A 69 -6.66 6.42 -2.96
CA VAL A 69 -5.40 6.57 -3.69
C VAL A 69 -5.28 5.52 -4.79
N ALA A 70 -5.61 4.25 -4.51
CA ALA A 70 -5.64 3.19 -5.51
C ALA A 70 -6.61 3.51 -6.66
N ALA A 71 -7.84 3.93 -6.33
CA ALA A 71 -8.84 4.29 -7.34
C ALA A 71 -8.41 5.49 -8.19
N SER A 72 -7.75 6.48 -7.58
CA SER A 72 -7.24 7.65 -8.30
C SER A 72 -6.05 7.29 -9.21
N PHE A 73 -5.27 6.27 -8.85
CA PHE A 73 -4.17 5.77 -9.67
C PHE A 73 -4.66 5.10 -10.94
N LEU A 74 -5.80 4.37 -10.89
CA LEU A 74 -6.41 3.73 -12.06
C LEU A 74 -7.05 4.70 -13.06
N LYS A 75 -7.34 5.94 -12.64
CA LYS A 75 -7.94 6.98 -13.50
C LYS A 75 -6.91 7.77 -14.32
N ARG A 76 -5.63 7.47 -14.14
CA ARG A 76 -4.50 8.11 -14.84
C ARG A 76 -3.93 7.17 -15.87
#